data_AF-A0A6L3IMF9-F1
#
_entry.id   AF-A0A6L3IMF9-F1
#
_cell.length_a   1.000
_cell.length_b   1.000
_cell.length_c   1.000
_cell.angle_alpha   90.00
_cell.angle_beta   90.00
_cell.angle_gamma   90.00
#
_symmetry.space_group_name_H-M   'P 1'
#
loop_
_entity.id
_entity.type
_entity.pdbx_description
1 polymer ?
#
loop_
_entity_poly.entity_id
_entity_poly.type
_entity_poly.pdbx_seq_one_letter_code
_entity_poly.pdbx_strand_id
1 'polypeptide(L)'
;MRKVIMMFALAMGIATANAQENVTVETPNRSDQLTLTKEVYPQKEADGDLYHGLTRKLGFDRMVPPHGLEVTYDKTVHVIFPAEVRYVDLGSPDLIAGKADGAENVIRVKATVRNFPNETNMSVITEDGSFYTFNVKYAAEPLLLNVEMCDFIH
;
A
#
# COMPACT_ATOMS: atom_id res chain seq x y z
N MET A 1 -6.23 -23.72 61.25
CA MET A 1 -6.90 -23.28 60.01
C MET A 1 -6.39 -21.89 59.64
N ARG A 2 -5.80 -21.79 58.42
CA ARG A 2 -5.75 -20.63 57.49
C ARG A 2 -5.38 -19.20 57.97
N LYS A 3 -4.26 -18.73 57.37
CA LYS A 3 -3.97 -17.39 56.78
C LYS A 3 -3.81 -16.25 57.81
N VAL A 4 -3.00 -15.19 57.67
CA VAL A 4 -2.48 -14.32 56.57
C VAL A 4 -1.21 -13.63 57.23
N ILE A 5 -0.13 -13.18 56.60
CA ILE A 5 0.09 -11.91 55.85
C ILE A 5 1.54 -11.88 55.34
N MET A 6 1.67 -11.55 54.06
CA MET A 6 2.89 -11.42 53.26
C MET A 6 3.71 -10.15 53.56
N MET A 7 5.00 -10.25 53.23
CA MET A 7 6.04 -9.23 53.34
C MET A 7 5.77 -7.93 52.57
N PHE A 8 6.39 -6.89 53.13
CA PHE A 8 6.48 -5.48 52.74
C PHE A 8 6.61 -5.17 51.24
N ALA A 9 5.83 -4.19 50.79
CA ALA A 9 5.96 -3.51 49.51
C ALA A 9 7.08 -2.46 49.56
N LEU A 10 7.98 -2.47 48.57
CA LEU A 10 8.90 -1.39 48.28
C LEU A 10 8.42 -0.69 47.01
N ALA A 11 7.93 0.54 47.16
CA ALA A 11 7.48 1.40 46.07
C ALA A 11 8.52 2.50 45.79
N MET A 12 8.50 2.94 44.53
CA MET A 12 9.07 4.17 43.93
C MET A 12 10.33 3.97 43.07
N GLY A 13 10.08 3.81 41.77
CA GLY A 13 11.02 4.18 40.70
C GLY A 13 10.41 5.30 39.86
N ILE A 14 11.06 6.47 39.85
CA ILE A 14 10.80 7.56 38.90
C ILE A 14 12.04 7.70 38.02
N ALA A 15 11.79 7.91 36.73
CA ALA A 15 12.72 8.07 35.63
C ALA A 15 13.69 9.26 35.79
N THR A 16 14.90 9.16 35.22
CA THR A 16 15.31 9.85 33.97
C THR A 16 16.80 9.64 33.69
N ALA A 17 17.10 9.54 32.40
CA ALA A 17 18.43 9.40 31.81
C ALA A 17 19.23 10.70 31.94
N ASN A 18 20.57 10.59 32.09
CA ASN A 18 21.61 11.45 31.50
C ASN A 18 23.00 10.96 31.95
N ALA A 19 23.80 10.43 31.02
CA ALA A 19 25.24 10.25 31.10
C ALA A 19 25.72 10.41 29.64
N GLN A 20 26.70 11.23 29.28
CA GLN A 20 27.92 11.54 29.98
C GLN A 20 28.48 12.85 29.40
N GLU A 21 28.82 13.78 30.28
CA GLU A 21 29.64 14.97 30.02
C GLU A 21 31.10 14.54 30.00
N ASN A 22 31.90 15.07 29.07
CA ASN A 22 33.34 15.20 29.26
C ASN A 22 33.86 16.43 28.50
N VAL A 23 34.32 17.38 29.31
CA VAL A 23 34.97 18.65 28.96
C VAL A 23 36.45 18.41 28.69
N THR A 24 37.01 19.00 27.63
CA THR A 24 38.27 19.77 27.72
C THR A 24 38.48 20.65 26.49
N VAL A 25 38.72 21.93 26.75
CA VAL A 25 39.06 22.97 25.78
C VAL A 25 40.57 23.18 25.85
N GLU A 26 41.27 23.02 24.74
CA GLU A 26 42.58 23.65 24.49
C GLU A 26 42.67 24.07 23.00
N THR A 27 43.24 25.24 22.72
CA THR A 27 43.50 25.81 21.38
C THR A 27 44.81 26.62 21.47
N PRO A 28 45.50 27.00 20.38
CA PRO A 28 45.68 26.40 19.04
C PRO A 28 47.19 26.25 18.67
N ASN A 29 47.53 25.63 17.53
CA ASN A 29 48.50 26.20 16.55
C ASN A 29 48.62 25.36 15.26
N ARG A 30 48.03 25.90 14.18
CA ARG A 30 48.48 25.97 12.77
C ARG A 30 49.28 24.78 12.20
N SER A 31 48.66 23.98 11.32
CA SER A 31 48.69 24.08 9.83
C SER A 31 48.28 22.74 9.21
N ASP A 32 47.42 22.81 8.19
CA ASP A 32 47.07 21.78 7.22
C ASP A 32 46.44 20.48 7.76
N GLN A 33 45.12 20.52 7.94
CA GLN A 33 44.32 19.29 7.94
C GLN A 33 43.00 19.54 7.21
N LEU A 34 42.81 18.78 6.14
CA LEU A 34 41.66 18.76 5.24
C LEU A 34 40.34 18.94 5.99
N THR A 35 39.63 20.04 5.73
CA THR A 35 38.23 20.14 6.10
C THR A 35 37.47 19.09 5.31
N LEU A 36 37.01 18.04 6.01
CA LEU A 36 35.97 17.16 5.50
C LEU A 36 34.70 18.02 5.40
N THR A 37 34.58 18.77 4.31
CA THR A 37 33.38 19.54 4.02
C THR A 37 32.25 18.53 3.94
N LYS A 38 31.29 18.69 4.85
CA LYS A 38 29.98 18.05 4.82
C LYS A 38 29.19 18.60 3.63
N GLU A 39 29.71 18.39 2.43
CA GLU A 39 29.08 18.73 1.16
C GLU A 39 28.91 17.44 0.34
N VAL A 40 28.24 16.49 0.97
CA VAL A 40 27.55 15.39 0.31
C VAL A 40 26.17 15.47 0.96
N TYR A 41 25.22 16.32 0.57
CA TYR A 41 24.63 16.51 -0.74
C TYR A 41 23.90 17.87 -0.74
N PRO A 42 24.23 18.84 -1.61
CA PRO A 42 23.39 20.02 -1.78
C PRO A 42 22.43 19.76 -2.94
N GLN A 43 21.42 18.91 -2.76
CA GLN A 43 20.26 18.90 -3.66
C GLN A 43 18.96 18.94 -2.88
N LYS A 44 18.59 20.19 -2.64
CA LYS A 44 17.28 20.73 -2.34
C LYS A 44 16.16 19.90 -2.97
N GLU A 45 15.23 19.52 -2.10
CA GLU A 45 13.93 18.89 -2.30
C GLU A 45 13.09 19.56 -3.41
N ALA A 46 13.43 19.32 -4.68
CA ALA A 46 12.67 19.86 -5.82
C ALA A 46 11.72 18.84 -6.46
N ASP A 47 11.90 17.54 -6.18
CA ASP A 47 11.19 16.45 -6.87
C ASP A 47 10.59 15.39 -5.92
N GLY A 48 10.62 15.64 -4.60
CA GLY A 48 10.13 14.68 -3.60
C GLY A 48 10.88 13.34 -3.57
N ASP A 49 12.06 13.24 -4.19
CA ASP A 49 12.85 12.01 -4.24
C ASP A 49 13.56 11.75 -2.90
N LEU A 50 12.91 10.93 -2.08
CA LEU A 50 13.41 10.45 -0.78
C LEU A 50 14.69 9.62 -0.88
N TYR A 51 15.05 9.15 -2.07
CA TYR A 51 16.18 8.26 -2.29
C TYR A 51 17.38 8.95 -2.94
N HIS A 52 17.38 10.28 -3.04
CA HIS A 52 18.53 11.07 -3.50
C HIS A 52 19.11 10.60 -4.85
N GLY A 53 18.26 10.20 -5.79
CA GLY A 53 18.65 9.71 -7.10
C GLY A 53 19.11 8.25 -7.15
N LEU A 54 19.05 7.51 -6.04
CA LEU A 54 19.37 6.07 -6.00
C LEU A 54 18.24 5.18 -6.53
N THR A 55 17.07 5.74 -6.84
CA THR A 55 15.93 5.02 -7.40
C THR A 55 15.70 5.38 -8.87
N ARG A 56 15.49 4.36 -9.71
CA ARG A 56 15.07 4.56 -11.10
C ARG A 56 13.58 4.92 -11.13
N LYS A 57 13.23 6.01 -11.83
CA LYS A 57 11.83 6.37 -12.09
C LYS A 57 11.13 5.27 -12.89
N LEU A 58 9.89 4.93 -12.52
CA LEU A 58 9.04 4.05 -13.31
C LEU A 58 8.49 4.83 -14.50
N GLY A 59 8.71 4.32 -15.71
CA GLY A 59 8.14 4.85 -16.94
C GLY A 59 6.84 4.16 -17.33
N PHE A 60 6.13 4.74 -18.31
CA PHE A 60 4.90 4.16 -18.86
C PHE A 60 5.12 2.80 -19.54
N ASP A 61 6.35 2.49 -19.94
CA ASP A 61 6.76 1.20 -20.50
C ASP A 61 6.63 0.03 -19.51
N ARG A 62 6.59 0.33 -18.21
CA ARG A 62 6.44 -0.66 -17.14
C ARG A 62 5.09 -0.59 -16.44
N MET A 63 4.21 0.30 -16.89
CA MET A 63 2.88 0.48 -16.31
C MET A 63 1.95 -0.61 -16.85
N VAL A 64 1.25 -1.30 -15.96
CA VAL A 64 0.08 -2.11 -16.34
C VAL A 64 -1.12 -1.17 -16.40
N PRO A 65 -1.72 -0.91 -17.58
CA PRO A 65 -2.84 0.01 -17.70
C PRO A 65 -4.08 -0.55 -16.98
N PRO A 66 -4.76 0.23 -16.13
CA PRO A 66 -6.00 -0.22 -15.51
C PRO A 66 -7.16 -0.22 -16.48
N HIS A 67 -8.06 -1.19 -16.34
CA HIS A 67 -9.34 -1.22 -17.04
C HIS A 67 -10.38 -0.41 -16.28
N GLY A 68 -11.18 0.39 -16.98
CA GLY A 68 -12.34 1.05 -16.36
C GLY A 68 -13.45 0.05 -16.08
N LEU A 69 -13.90 -0.03 -14.83
CA LEU A 69 -14.99 -0.89 -14.41
C LEU A 69 -16.09 -0.07 -13.73
N GLU A 70 -17.31 -0.18 -14.24
CA GLU A 70 -18.50 0.42 -13.65
C GLU A 70 -19.21 -0.59 -12.77
N VAL A 71 -19.48 -0.23 -11.52
CA VAL A 71 -20.23 -1.07 -10.58
C VAL A 71 -21.47 -0.36 -10.08
N THR A 72 -22.46 -1.12 -9.64
CA THR A 72 -23.69 -0.59 -9.06
C THR A 72 -24.08 -1.35 -7.79
N TYR A 73 -25.05 -0.80 -7.07
CA TYR A 73 -25.62 -1.43 -5.87
C TYR A 73 -26.75 -2.42 -6.20
N ASP A 74 -27.43 -2.27 -7.34
CA ASP A 74 -28.63 -3.09 -7.61
C ASP A 74 -28.31 -4.37 -8.39
N LYS A 75 -27.27 -4.33 -9.21
CA LYS A 75 -26.82 -5.42 -10.08
C LYS A 75 -25.41 -5.86 -9.70
N THR A 76 -25.05 -7.07 -10.08
CA THR A 76 -23.70 -7.62 -9.90
C THR A 76 -23.00 -7.62 -11.25
N VAL A 77 -21.75 -7.16 -11.27
CA VAL A 77 -20.89 -7.22 -12.44
C VAL A 77 -20.04 -8.47 -12.35
N HIS A 78 -19.96 -9.24 -13.43
CA HIS A 78 -19.15 -10.45 -13.51
C HIS A 78 -17.92 -10.16 -14.37
N VAL A 79 -16.75 -10.48 -13.84
CA VAL A 79 -15.49 -10.44 -14.58
C VAL A 79 -14.99 -11.87 -14.74
N ILE A 80 -14.81 -12.29 -15.98
CA ILE A 80 -14.45 -13.65 -16.38
C ILE A 80 -12.99 -13.64 -16.83
N PHE A 81 -12.17 -14.40 -16.14
CA PHE A 81 -10.74 -14.52 -16.40
C PHE A 81 -10.43 -15.79 -17.20
N PRO A 82 -9.33 -15.79 -17.99
CA PRO A 82 -8.91 -16.98 -18.74
C PRO A 82 -8.41 -18.12 -17.85
N ALA A 83 -7.98 -17.83 -16.62
CA ALA A 83 -7.45 -18.78 -15.66
C ALA A 83 -8.09 -18.60 -14.26
N GLU A 84 -7.89 -19.57 -13.36
CA GLU A 84 -8.37 -19.51 -11.97
C GLU A 84 -7.84 -18.26 -11.26
N VAL A 85 -8.70 -17.61 -10.48
CA VAL A 85 -8.33 -16.47 -9.66
C VAL A 85 -7.72 -16.93 -8.34
N ARG A 86 -6.48 -16.53 -8.08
CA ARG A 86 -5.75 -16.86 -6.85
C ARG A 86 -5.82 -15.75 -5.81
N TYR A 87 -5.90 -14.50 -6.24
CA TYR A 87 -5.91 -13.35 -5.36
C TYR A 87 -6.78 -12.22 -5.90
N VAL A 88 -7.49 -11.55 -4.99
CA VAL A 88 -8.31 -10.38 -5.27
C VAL A 88 -8.06 -9.35 -4.17
N ASP A 89 -7.78 -8.13 -4.57
CA ASP A 89 -7.63 -6.98 -3.68
C ASP A 89 -8.65 -5.90 -4.02
N LEU A 90 -9.25 -5.30 -3.00
CA LEU A 90 -10.23 -4.23 -3.12
C LEU A 90 -9.69 -2.99 -2.40
N GLY A 91 -9.57 -1.88 -3.12
CA GLY A 91 -9.04 -0.64 -2.57
C GLY A 91 -9.94 0.07 -1.57
N SER A 92 -11.22 -0.31 -1.49
CA SER A 92 -12.19 0.29 -0.58
C SER A 92 -13.21 -0.74 -0.08
N PRO A 93 -13.69 -0.61 1.18
CA PRO A 93 -14.85 -1.35 1.69
C PRO A 93 -16.17 -1.02 0.97
N ASP A 94 -16.19 0.03 0.12
CA ASP A 94 -17.34 0.38 -0.73
C ASP A 94 -17.58 -0.65 -1.85
N LEU A 95 -16.63 -1.56 -2.05
CA LEU A 95 -16.74 -2.70 -2.96
C LEU A 95 -16.87 -4.00 -2.17
N ILE A 96 -17.63 -4.92 -2.74
CA ILE A 96 -17.60 -6.34 -2.37
C ILE A 96 -17.33 -7.14 -3.62
N ALA A 97 -16.40 -8.07 -3.50
CA ALA A 97 -16.09 -9.03 -4.54
C ALA A 97 -16.00 -10.44 -3.98
N GLY A 98 -16.35 -11.41 -4.80
CA GLY A 98 -16.23 -12.82 -4.44
C GLY A 98 -16.25 -13.69 -5.68
N LYS A 99 -15.59 -14.85 -5.60
CA LYS A 99 -15.68 -15.86 -6.65
C LYS A 99 -17.13 -16.29 -6.86
N ALA A 100 -17.48 -16.61 -8.10
CA ALA A 100 -18.75 -17.23 -8.40
C ALA A 100 -18.76 -18.67 -7.88
N ASP A 101 -19.91 -19.11 -7.36
CA ASP A 101 -20.03 -20.43 -6.77
C ASP A 101 -19.86 -21.50 -7.87
N GLY A 102 -18.86 -22.38 -7.71
CA GLY A 102 -18.55 -23.43 -8.69
C GLY A 102 -17.76 -22.96 -9.92
N ALA A 103 -17.31 -21.69 -9.96
CA ALA A 103 -16.44 -21.18 -11.02
C ALA A 103 -15.27 -20.37 -10.44
N GLU A 104 -14.07 -20.94 -10.54
CA GLU A 104 -12.85 -20.38 -9.93
C GLU A 104 -12.23 -19.23 -10.74
N ASN A 105 -12.65 -19.03 -11.99
CA ASN A 105 -12.17 -17.99 -12.89
C ASN A 105 -13.15 -16.81 -13.04
N VAL A 106 -14.22 -16.75 -12.24
CA VAL A 106 -15.23 -15.68 -12.33
C VAL A 106 -15.33 -14.93 -11.02
N ILE A 107 -15.18 -13.60 -11.07
CA ILE A 107 -15.38 -12.71 -9.93
C ILE A 107 -16.67 -11.92 -10.10
N ARG A 108 -17.52 -11.98 -9.07
CA ARG A 108 -18.70 -11.13 -8.89
C ARG A 108 -18.29 -9.89 -8.13
N VAL A 109 -18.51 -8.72 -8.70
CA VAL A 109 -18.20 -7.41 -8.10
C VAL A 109 -19.48 -6.61 -7.95
N LYS A 110 -19.63 -5.95 -6.81
CA LYS A 110 -20.79 -5.12 -6.51
C LYS A 110 -20.41 -3.96 -5.58
N ALA A 111 -21.14 -2.85 -5.65
CA ALA A 111 -20.99 -1.78 -4.67
C ALA A 111 -21.76 -2.13 -3.38
N THR A 112 -21.16 -1.88 -2.22
CA THR A 112 -21.80 -2.04 -0.90
C THR A 112 -22.60 -0.81 -0.49
N VAL A 113 -22.34 0.33 -1.13
CA VAL A 113 -23.05 1.61 -0.94
C VAL A 113 -23.45 2.21 -2.29
N ARG A 114 -24.51 3.02 -2.30
CA ARG A 114 -24.94 3.75 -3.51
C ARG A 114 -24.12 5.03 -3.67
N ASN A 115 -23.76 5.37 -4.91
CA ASN A 115 -23.16 6.66 -5.27
C ASN A 115 -21.92 7.03 -4.43
N PHE A 116 -20.98 6.09 -4.22
CA PHE A 116 -19.71 6.47 -3.62
C PHE A 116 -18.99 7.50 -4.53
N PRO A 117 -18.43 8.59 -3.97
CA PRO A 117 -18.01 9.75 -4.77
C PRO A 117 -16.64 9.59 -5.45
N ASN A 118 -15.75 8.79 -4.85
CA ASN A 118 -14.37 8.66 -5.31
C ASN A 118 -14.18 7.37 -6.09
N GLU A 119 -13.36 7.42 -7.15
CA GLU A 119 -12.86 6.20 -7.79
C GLU A 119 -12.01 5.40 -6.79
N THR A 120 -12.13 4.08 -6.84
CA THR A 120 -11.29 3.14 -6.10
C THR A 120 -10.70 2.14 -7.10
N ASN A 121 -9.99 1.13 -6.62
CA ASN A 121 -9.41 0.11 -7.47
C ASN A 121 -9.77 -1.31 -7.03
N MET A 122 -9.62 -2.23 -7.97
CA MET A 122 -9.64 -3.66 -7.73
C MET A 122 -8.47 -4.27 -8.51
N SER A 123 -7.74 -5.19 -7.89
CA SER A 123 -6.67 -5.94 -8.56
C SER A 123 -6.92 -7.43 -8.45
N VAL A 124 -6.58 -8.17 -9.50
CA VAL A 124 -6.76 -9.63 -9.56
C VAL A 124 -5.49 -10.27 -10.08
N ILE A 125 -5.07 -11.35 -9.42
CA ILE A 125 -4.00 -12.23 -9.90
C ILE A 125 -4.59 -13.61 -10.16
N THR A 126 -4.31 -14.13 -11.35
CA THR A 126 -4.70 -15.47 -11.79
C THR A 126 -3.55 -16.47 -11.58
N GLU A 127 -3.88 -17.76 -11.65
CA GLU A 127 -2.92 -18.85 -11.40
C GLU A 127 -1.75 -18.89 -12.37
N ASP A 128 -1.97 -18.49 -13.62
CA ASP A 128 -0.94 -18.36 -14.65
C ASP A 128 0.03 -17.18 -14.41
N GLY A 129 -0.20 -16.38 -13.37
CA GLY A 129 0.62 -15.23 -12.98
C GLY A 129 0.22 -13.92 -13.67
N SER A 130 -0.87 -13.91 -14.44
CA SER A 130 -1.39 -12.68 -15.05
C SER A 130 -1.94 -11.73 -13.98
N PHE A 131 -1.68 -10.43 -14.14
CA PHE A 131 -2.13 -9.37 -13.24
C PHE A 131 -3.09 -8.43 -13.97
N TYR A 132 -4.27 -8.25 -13.39
CA TYR A 132 -5.30 -7.36 -13.90
C TYR A 132 -5.58 -6.28 -12.86
N THR A 133 -5.65 -5.03 -13.31
CA THR A 133 -6.00 -3.88 -12.47
C THR A 133 -7.17 -3.13 -13.05
N PHE A 134 -8.07 -2.67 -12.18
CA PHE A 134 -9.30 -2.00 -12.55
C PHE A 134 -9.44 -0.71 -11.77
N ASN A 135 -9.76 0.37 -12.48
CA ASN A 135 -10.26 1.60 -11.91
C ASN A 135 -11.77 1.50 -11.81
N VAL A 136 -12.29 1.49 -10.58
CA VAL A 136 -13.68 1.17 -10.29
C VAL A 136 -14.44 2.42 -9.88
N LYS A 137 -15.52 2.72 -10.61
CA LYS A 137 -16.43 3.84 -10.30
C LYS A 137 -17.86 3.37 -10.16
N TYR A 138 -18.64 4.09 -9.36
CA TYR A 138 -20.07 3.84 -9.25
C TYR A 138 -20.80 4.36 -10.49
N ALA A 139 -21.69 3.54 -11.05
CA ALA A 139 -22.69 3.95 -12.02
C ALA A 139 -24.06 3.39 -11.60
N ALA A 140 -25.11 4.22 -11.61
CA ALA A 140 -26.46 3.75 -11.28
C ALA A 140 -26.88 2.62 -12.24
N GLU A 141 -26.58 2.78 -13.52
CA GLU A 141 -26.76 1.79 -14.57
C GLU A 141 -25.44 1.58 -15.31
N PRO A 142 -24.65 0.55 -14.93
CA PRO A 142 -23.42 0.22 -15.62
C PRO A 142 -23.68 -0.19 -17.07
N LEU A 143 -22.84 0.27 -17.98
CA LEU A 143 -22.95 -0.10 -19.39
C LEU A 143 -22.64 -1.59 -19.62
N LEU A 144 -21.71 -2.14 -18.84
CA LEU A 144 -21.24 -3.52 -18.94
C LEU A 144 -21.50 -4.24 -17.61
N LEU A 145 -22.14 -5.40 -17.68
CA LEU A 145 -22.39 -6.26 -16.52
C LEU A 145 -21.60 -7.56 -16.56
N ASN A 146 -21.13 -7.98 -17.73
CA ASN A 146 -20.33 -9.18 -17.91
C ASN A 146 -19.13 -8.80 -18.77
N VAL A 147 -17.93 -8.93 -18.23
CA VAL A 147 -16.67 -8.53 -18.84
C VAL A 147 -15.78 -9.77 -18.95
N GLU A 148 -15.29 -10.05 -20.15
CA GLU A 148 -14.32 -11.11 -20.38
C GLU A 148 -12.93 -10.49 -20.53
N MET A 149 -11.94 -11.06 -19.83
CA MET A 149 -10.55 -10.59 -19.82
C MET A 149 -9.64 -11.38 -20.75
N CYS A 150 -10.20 -12.26 -21.60
CA CYS A 150 -9.44 -12.98 -22.61
C CYS A 150 -8.86 -11.98 -23.63
N ASP A 151 -7.53 -11.85 -23.63
CA ASP A 151 -6.85 -11.20 -24.74
C ASP A 151 -6.88 -12.14 -25.96
N PHE A 152 -7.68 -11.79 -26.98
CA PHE A 152 -7.69 -12.47 -28.28
C PHE A 152 -6.44 -12.15 -29.12
N ILE A 153 -5.47 -11.42 -28.59
CA ILE A 153 -4.28 -10.98 -29.35
C ILE A 153 -3.17 -12.00 -29.17
N HIS A 154 -3.20 -13.04 -30.01
CA HIS A 154 -2.03 -13.85 -30.38
C HIS A 154 -1.56 -13.44 -31.78
#